data_AF-A0A8X6P040-F1
#
_entry.id   AF-A0A8X6P040-F1
#
_cell.length_a   1.000
_cell.length_b   1.000
_cell.length_c   1.000
_cell.angle_alpha   90.00
_cell.angle_beta   90.00
_cell.angle_gamma   90.00
#
_symmetry.space_group_name_H-M   'P 1'
#
loop_
_entity.id
_entity.type
_entity.pdbx_description
1 polymer ?
#
loop_
_entity_poly.entity_id
_entity_poly.type
_entity_poly.pdbx_seq_one_letter_code
_entity_poly.pdbx_strand_id
1 'polypeptide(L)'
;MKNILILCWLFIFTCFDLNFAFWTNPSSRRDEGQDVRKCYADIEKENEITHLLLETSSPEDIHVFCRRMSKLKKCIAENEHQMSVAENTECLQKTRGITVFNLNVCPPGSNITEKYKENSLCFGRIEKQIISCASKLPQVPYSRTQTDLKRNCCALKHHRICITEATYHSCGKEAAEILEQILLRYFGSQLEKCPKSRILSCSSLESDDHWLNDDHHHEPEVWNSEAEEWRRKRKHKSIGNSIKATGVMVFLSLIFVSIPFVFV
;
A
#
# COMPACT_ATOMS: atom_id res chain seq x y z
N MET A 1 40.62 -49.77 6.38
CA MET A 1 39.15 -49.72 6.51
C MET A 1 38.67 -49.00 7.77
N LYS A 2 39.19 -49.26 8.98
CA LYS A 2 38.76 -48.56 10.21
C LYS A 2 38.84 -47.02 10.15
N ASN A 3 39.86 -46.47 9.50
CA ASN A 3 40.03 -45.00 9.41
C ASN A 3 39.00 -44.31 8.48
N ILE A 4 38.45 -45.03 7.50
CA ILE A 4 37.44 -44.48 6.57
C ILE A 4 36.10 -44.31 7.29
N LEU A 5 35.75 -45.27 8.15
CA LEU A 5 34.52 -45.22 8.95
C LEU A 5 34.51 -44.06 9.95
N ILE A 6 35.68 -43.74 10.53
CA ILE A 6 35.83 -42.62 11.47
C ILE A 6 35.64 -41.28 10.74
N LEU A 7 36.24 -41.13 9.55
CA LEU A 7 36.08 -39.91 8.75
C LEU A 7 34.63 -39.71 8.27
N CYS A 8 33.95 -40.79 7.89
CA CYS A 8 32.55 -40.71 7.47
C CYS A 8 31.62 -40.29 8.62
N TRP A 9 31.87 -40.78 9.84
CA TRP A 9 31.12 -40.39 11.02
C TRP A 9 31.36 -38.93 11.43
N LEU A 10 32.61 -38.47 11.38
CA LEU A 10 32.93 -37.05 11.65
C LEU A 10 32.24 -36.12 10.65
N PHE A 11 32.19 -36.51 9.36
CA PHE A 11 31.53 -35.72 8.33
C PHE A 11 30.02 -35.61 8.58
N ILE A 12 29.35 -36.73 8.88
CA ILE A 12 27.91 -36.74 9.22
C ILE A 12 27.64 -35.87 10.44
N PHE A 13 28.46 -35.96 11.49
CA PHE A 13 28.29 -35.15 12.70
C PHE A 13 28.44 -33.65 12.39
N THR A 14 29.45 -33.26 11.61
CA THR A 14 29.61 -31.85 11.20
C THR A 14 28.48 -31.35 10.30
N CYS A 15 27.94 -32.18 9.41
CA CYS A 15 26.77 -31.83 8.61
C CYS A 15 25.51 -31.73 9.47
N PHE A 16 25.37 -32.57 10.50
CA PHE A 16 24.23 -32.53 11.40
C PHE A 16 24.29 -31.29 12.30
N ASP A 17 25.45 -30.96 12.88
CA ASP A 17 25.65 -29.76 13.69
C ASP A 17 25.56 -28.46 12.89
N LEU A 18 26.02 -28.44 11.63
CA LEU A 18 25.84 -27.27 10.75
C LEU A 18 24.37 -27.09 10.33
N ASN A 19 23.63 -28.17 10.08
CA ASN A 19 22.19 -28.07 9.82
C ASN A 19 21.43 -27.68 11.09
N PHE A 20 21.81 -28.20 12.26
CA PHE A 20 21.18 -27.81 13.51
C PHE A 20 21.48 -26.36 13.85
N ALA A 21 22.72 -25.88 13.70
CA ALA A 21 23.08 -24.47 13.89
C ALA A 21 22.49 -23.54 12.83
N PHE A 22 22.11 -24.04 11.64
CA PHE A 22 21.37 -23.29 10.63
C PHE A 22 19.86 -23.23 10.95
N TRP A 23 19.29 -24.27 11.56
CA TRP A 23 17.90 -24.29 12.03
C TRP A 23 17.71 -23.65 13.41
N THR A 24 18.75 -23.60 14.25
CA THR A 24 18.73 -22.96 15.57
C THR A 24 19.52 -21.65 15.61
N ASN A 25 19.94 -21.12 14.46
CA ASN A 25 20.17 -19.68 14.34
C ASN A 25 18.84 -19.03 13.94
N PRO A 26 18.08 -18.45 14.88
CA PRO A 26 17.25 -17.31 14.56
C PRO A 26 18.20 -16.16 14.18
N SER A 27 18.78 -16.24 12.98
CA SER A 27 19.55 -15.16 12.42
C SER A 27 18.60 -13.99 12.23
N SER A 28 18.72 -13.03 13.13
CA SER A 28 18.28 -11.63 13.00
C SER A 28 16.76 -11.44 13.08
N ARG A 29 16.19 -10.72 14.04
CA ARG A 29 16.70 -9.79 15.04
C ARG A 29 15.82 -10.01 16.27
N ARG A 30 16.37 -9.83 17.48
CA ARG A 30 15.56 -9.18 18.51
C ARG A 30 15.14 -7.87 17.86
N ASP A 31 13.90 -7.80 17.35
CA ASP A 31 13.25 -6.53 17.07
C ASP A 31 13.28 -5.82 18.42
N GLU A 32 14.31 -5.00 18.59
CA GLU A 32 14.31 -3.83 19.45
C GLU A 32 12.89 -3.27 19.38
N GLY A 33 12.13 -3.46 20.47
CA GLY A 33 10.67 -3.55 20.46
C GLY A 33 10.08 -2.61 19.42
N GLN A 34 9.52 -3.19 18.35
CA GLN A 34 9.08 -2.40 17.20
C GLN A 34 7.95 -1.49 17.68
N ASP A 35 8.28 -0.21 17.89
CA ASP A 35 7.36 0.79 18.44
C ASP A 35 6.07 0.81 17.61
N VAL A 36 4.94 0.53 18.26
CA VAL A 36 3.61 0.55 17.64
C VAL A 36 3.31 1.88 16.93
N ARG A 37 3.90 2.99 17.40
CA ARG A 37 3.81 4.30 16.74
C ARG A 37 4.41 4.28 15.35
N LYS A 38 5.52 3.56 15.17
CA LYS A 38 6.16 3.39 13.85
C LYS A 38 5.28 2.59 12.91
N CYS A 39 4.62 1.55 13.43
CA CYS A 39 3.69 0.75 12.62
C CYS A 39 2.46 1.56 12.19
N TYR A 40 1.93 2.42 13.06
CA TYR A 40 0.90 3.39 12.67
C TYR A 40 1.40 4.43 11.67
N ALA A 41 2.59 5.00 11.87
CA ALA A 41 3.18 5.97 10.95
C ALA A 41 3.42 5.37 9.55
N ASP A 42 3.84 4.10 9.47
CA ASP A 42 4.01 3.38 8.21
C ASP A 42 2.68 3.14 7.48
N ILE A 43 1.57 2.93 8.22
CA ILE A 43 0.23 2.87 7.64
C ILE A 43 -0.24 4.25 7.18
N GLU A 44 -0.02 5.29 7.99
CA GLU A 44 -0.47 6.66 7.72
C GLU A 44 0.22 7.26 6.48
N LYS A 45 1.49 6.94 6.26
CA LYS A 45 2.25 7.40 5.09
C LYS A 45 1.58 7.04 3.75
N GLU A 46 0.80 5.97 3.73
CA GLU A 46 0.12 5.47 2.53
C GLU A 46 -1.40 5.76 2.57
N ASN A 47 -1.88 6.62 3.47
CA ASN A 47 -3.31 6.86 3.69
C ASN A 47 -3.95 7.81 2.66
N GLU A 48 -3.24 8.16 1.60
CA GLU A 48 -3.85 8.83 0.45
C GLU A 48 -4.43 7.78 -0.50
N ILE A 49 -5.74 7.85 -0.74
CA ILE A 49 -6.43 6.88 -1.58
C ILE A 49 -5.87 6.82 -3.00
N THR A 50 -5.41 7.95 -3.54
CA THR A 50 -4.73 8.03 -4.83
C THR A 50 -3.52 7.11 -4.83
N HIS A 51 -2.65 7.22 -3.83
CA HIS A 51 -1.47 6.36 -3.70
C HIS A 51 -1.85 4.89 -3.54
N LEU A 52 -2.88 4.57 -2.75
CA LEU A 52 -3.36 3.20 -2.60
C LEU A 52 -3.84 2.60 -3.91
N LEU A 53 -4.68 3.31 -4.67
CA LEU A 53 -5.18 2.84 -5.96
C LEU A 53 -4.05 2.59 -6.96
N LEU A 54 -3.02 3.44 -6.94
CA LEU A 54 -1.85 3.27 -7.80
C LEU A 54 -0.94 2.12 -7.35
N GLU A 55 -0.80 1.92 -6.04
CA GLU A 55 -0.09 0.77 -5.46
C GLU A 55 -0.83 -0.55 -5.64
N THR A 56 -2.11 -0.54 -6.02
CA THR A 56 -2.91 -1.76 -6.25
C THR A 56 -3.42 -1.86 -7.69
N SER A 57 -2.59 -1.42 -8.64
CA SER A 57 -2.88 -1.40 -10.09
C SER A 57 -2.55 -2.71 -10.84
N SER A 58 -2.06 -3.74 -10.14
CA SER A 58 -1.83 -5.07 -10.70
C SER A 58 -2.12 -6.15 -9.65
N PRO A 59 -2.41 -7.40 -10.06
CA PRO A 59 -2.59 -8.50 -9.13
C PRO A 59 -1.38 -8.73 -8.22
N GLU A 60 -0.17 -8.64 -8.77
CA GLU A 60 1.08 -8.79 -8.03
C GLU A 60 1.25 -7.69 -6.98
N ASP A 61 0.99 -6.44 -7.37
CA ASP A 61 1.09 -5.31 -6.45
C ASP A 61 0.02 -5.38 -5.34
N ILE A 62 -1.19 -5.82 -5.67
CA ILE A 62 -2.23 -6.15 -4.68
C ILE A 62 -1.71 -7.16 -3.66
N HIS A 63 -1.08 -8.26 -4.12
CA HIS A 63 -0.51 -9.26 -3.21
C HIS A 63 0.59 -8.68 -2.30
N VAL A 64 1.45 -7.81 -2.83
CA VAL A 64 2.50 -7.13 -2.07
C VAL A 64 1.89 -6.18 -1.02
N PHE A 65 0.91 -5.37 -1.43
CA PHE A 65 0.15 -4.48 -0.56
C PHE A 65 -0.49 -5.24 0.59
N CYS A 66 -1.23 -6.31 0.30
CA CYS A 66 -1.92 -7.11 1.30
C CYS A 66 -0.94 -7.75 2.29
N ARG A 67 0.18 -8.30 1.80
CA ARG A 67 1.23 -8.86 2.66
C ARG A 67 1.83 -7.79 3.58
N ARG A 68 2.13 -6.59 3.06
CA ARG A 68 2.65 -5.46 3.85
C ARG A 68 1.65 -5.06 4.93
N MET A 69 0.37 -4.93 4.58
CA MET A 69 -0.67 -4.53 5.52
C MET A 69 -0.94 -5.58 6.60
N SER A 70 -0.88 -6.87 6.27
CA SER A 70 -0.96 -7.94 7.28
C SER A 70 0.19 -7.87 8.29
N LYS A 71 1.42 -7.54 7.85
CA LYS A 71 2.56 -7.35 8.76
C LYS A 71 2.36 -6.16 9.70
N LEU A 72 1.89 -5.02 9.17
CA LEU A 72 1.63 -3.82 9.98
C LEU A 72 0.49 -4.05 10.99
N LYS A 73 -0.59 -4.71 10.58
CA LYS A 73 -1.69 -5.12 11.48
C LYS A 73 -1.19 -6.03 12.60
N LYS A 74 -0.33 -7.00 12.27
CA LYS A 74 0.28 -7.89 13.27
C LYS A 74 1.15 -7.09 14.26
N CYS A 75 1.99 -6.19 13.77
CA CYS A 75 2.78 -5.30 14.63
C CYS A 75 1.91 -4.51 15.61
N ILE A 76 0.80 -3.92 15.13
CA ILE A 76 -0.13 -3.16 15.99
C ILE A 76 -0.73 -4.08 17.05
N ALA A 77 -1.25 -5.24 16.67
CA ALA A 77 -1.88 -6.17 17.62
C ALA A 77 -0.90 -6.67 18.69
N GLU A 78 0.36 -6.90 18.34
CA GLU A 78 1.38 -7.38 19.28
C GLU A 78 1.87 -6.27 20.24
N ASN A 79 1.74 -5.00 19.87
CA ASN A 79 2.33 -3.87 20.59
C ASN A 79 1.31 -2.81 21.06
N GLU A 80 0.00 -3.01 20.86
CA GLU A 80 -1.05 -2.03 21.21
C GLU A 80 -1.06 -1.65 22.70
N HIS A 81 -0.62 -2.55 23.57
CA HIS A 81 -0.50 -2.35 25.02
C HIS A 81 0.55 -1.30 25.42
N GLN A 82 1.43 -0.89 24.48
CA GLN A 82 2.45 0.13 24.71
C GLN A 82 1.92 1.57 24.57
N MET A 83 0.67 1.73 24.13
CA MET A 83 0.01 3.03 23.97
C MET A 83 -1.13 3.20 24.96
N SER A 84 -1.42 4.46 25.29
CA SER A 84 -2.67 4.75 26.01
C SER A 84 -3.89 4.51 25.11
N VAL A 85 -5.05 4.24 25.71
CA VAL A 85 -6.31 4.05 24.97
C VAL A 85 -6.64 5.26 24.10
N ALA A 86 -6.40 6.48 24.59
CA ALA A 86 -6.64 7.72 23.85
C ALA A 86 -5.72 7.84 22.62
N GLU A 87 -4.42 7.57 22.80
CA GLU A 87 -3.42 7.62 21.73
C GLU A 87 -3.70 6.56 20.66
N ASN A 88 -4.02 5.32 21.07
CA ASN A 88 -4.37 4.24 20.16
C ASN A 88 -5.63 4.58 19.35
N THR A 89 -6.65 5.16 20.00
CA THR A 89 -7.88 5.59 19.34
C THR A 89 -7.63 6.66 18.28
N GLU A 90 -6.75 7.63 18.56
CA GLU A 90 -6.37 8.67 17.59
C GLU A 90 -5.68 8.06 16.36
N CYS A 91 -4.71 7.16 16.56
CA CYS A 91 -4.03 6.46 15.47
C CYS A 91 -4.97 5.59 14.62
N LEU A 92 -5.90 4.87 15.26
CA LEU A 92 -6.93 4.10 14.56
C LEU A 92 -7.83 4.99 13.70
N GLN A 93 -8.20 6.18 14.18
CA GLN A 93 -8.98 7.13 13.39
C GLN A 93 -8.23 7.60 12.14
N LYS A 94 -6.93 7.94 12.27
CA LYS A 94 -6.10 8.38 11.14
C LYS A 94 -5.96 7.30 10.07
N THR A 95 -5.79 6.05 10.50
CA THR A 95 -5.59 4.88 9.61
C THR A 95 -6.88 4.18 9.15
N ARG A 96 -8.06 4.71 9.49
CA ARG A 96 -9.34 4.05 9.20
C ARG A 96 -9.57 3.86 7.70
N GLY A 97 -9.23 4.86 6.87
CA GLY A 97 -9.40 4.82 5.42
C GLY A 97 -8.65 3.65 4.79
N ILE A 98 -7.33 3.61 4.94
CA ILE A 98 -6.49 2.51 4.45
C ILE A 98 -6.85 1.14 5.05
N THR A 99 -7.29 1.09 6.31
CA THR A 99 -7.79 -0.16 6.91
C THR A 99 -9.05 -0.66 6.21
N VAL A 100 -9.98 0.25 5.88
CA VAL A 100 -11.19 -0.08 5.11
C VAL A 100 -10.82 -0.50 3.70
N PHE A 101 -9.91 0.20 3.03
CA PHE A 101 -9.42 -0.19 1.69
C PHE A 101 -8.89 -1.63 1.70
N ASN A 102 -8.00 -1.95 2.64
CA ASN A 102 -7.45 -3.28 2.84
C ASN A 102 -8.55 -4.34 3.02
N LEU A 103 -9.59 -4.06 3.81
CA LEU A 103 -10.69 -5.00 4.02
C LEU A 103 -11.52 -5.28 2.76
N ASN A 104 -11.46 -4.44 1.74
CA ASN A 104 -12.19 -4.64 0.48
C ASN A 104 -11.33 -5.27 -0.62
N VAL A 105 -10.01 -5.09 -0.55
CA VAL A 105 -9.07 -5.51 -1.61
C VAL A 105 -8.31 -6.79 -1.25
N CYS A 106 -8.08 -7.07 0.03
CA CYS A 106 -7.19 -8.14 0.46
C CYS A 106 -7.84 -9.47 0.86
N PRO A 107 -9.04 -9.50 1.48
CA PRO A 107 -9.67 -10.77 1.81
C PRO A 107 -9.95 -11.59 0.54
N PRO A 108 -9.49 -12.85 0.47
CA PRO A 108 -9.84 -13.73 -0.64
C PRO A 108 -11.32 -14.09 -0.60
N GLY A 109 -11.92 -14.34 -1.77
CA GLY A 109 -13.30 -14.82 -1.90
C GLY A 109 -14.39 -13.75 -1.70
N SER A 110 -14.02 -12.47 -1.57
CA SER A 110 -15.00 -11.39 -1.64
C SER A 110 -15.24 -11.00 -3.11
N ASN A 111 -16.50 -10.84 -3.49
CA ASN A 111 -16.89 -10.43 -4.85
C ASN A 111 -16.21 -9.10 -5.25
N ILE A 112 -16.05 -8.16 -4.31
CA ILE A 112 -15.35 -6.90 -4.53
C ILE A 112 -13.87 -7.14 -4.83
N THR A 113 -13.21 -8.03 -4.09
CA THR A 113 -11.79 -8.36 -4.29
C THR A 113 -11.56 -8.96 -5.67
N GLU A 114 -12.38 -9.92 -6.07
CA GLU A 114 -12.26 -10.62 -7.36
C GLU A 114 -12.43 -9.64 -8.51
N LYS A 115 -13.54 -8.88 -8.50
CA LYS A 115 -13.81 -7.87 -9.54
C LYS A 115 -12.77 -6.75 -9.56
N TYR A 116 -12.26 -6.34 -8.40
CA TYR A 116 -11.18 -5.35 -8.34
C TYR A 116 -9.90 -5.89 -8.98
N LYS A 117 -9.53 -7.16 -8.71
CA LYS A 117 -8.36 -7.81 -9.34
C LYS A 117 -8.52 -7.96 -10.85
N GLU A 118 -9.70 -8.38 -11.32
CA GLU A 118 -10.02 -8.51 -12.74
C GLU A 118 -9.84 -7.17 -13.48
N ASN A 119 -10.20 -6.06 -12.84
CA ASN A 119 -10.11 -4.72 -13.42
C ASN A 119 -8.80 -3.97 -13.07
N SER A 120 -7.93 -4.54 -12.24
CA SER A 120 -6.72 -3.87 -11.71
C SER A 120 -5.82 -3.31 -12.79
N LEU A 121 -5.57 -4.08 -13.86
CA LEU A 121 -4.78 -3.65 -15.00
C LEU A 121 -5.36 -2.41 -15.70
N CYS A 122 -6.69 -2.25 -15.71
CA CYS A 122 -7.31 -1.06 -16.25
C CYS A 122 -7.14 0.14 -15.31
N PHE A 123 -7.24 -0.06 -13.99
CA PHE A 123 -6.95 0.99 -13.01
C PHE A 123 -5.53 1.53 -13.15
N GLY A 124 -4.56 0.68 -13.49
CA GLY A 124 -3.20 1.11 -13.84
C GLY A 124 -3.11 2.02 -15.08
N ARG A 125 -3.98 1.83 -16.07
CA ARG A 125 -3.99 2.66 -17.30
C ARG A 125 -4.55 4.06 -17.07
N ILE A 126 -5.44 4.20 -16.09
CA ILE A 126 -6.04 5.49 -15.72
C ILE A 126 -5.27 6.22 -14.61
N GLU A 127 -4.02 5.80 -14.33
CA GLU A 127 -3.17 6.41 -13.29
C GLU A 127 -3.10 7.94 -13.40
N LYS A 128 -2.89 8.46 -14.62
CA LYS A 128 -2.82 9.91 -14.86
C LYS A 128 -4.13 10.63 -14.52
N GLN A 129 -5.27 10.03 -14.85
CA GLN A 129 -6.59 10.57 -14.55
C GLN A 129 -6.87 10.53 -13.04
N ILE A 130 -6.51 9.43 -12.37
CA ILE A 130 -6.63 9.31 -10.91
C ILE A 130 -5.80 10.39 -10.20
N ILE A 131 -4.55 10.62 -10.63
CA ILE A 131 -3.70 11.71 -10.10
C ILE A 131 -4.35 13.08 -10.38
N SER A 132 -4.84 13.30 -11.60
CA SER A 132 -5.54 14.55 -11.96
C SER A 132 -6.80 14.79 -11.13
N CYS A 133 -7.50 13.75 -10.69
CA CYS A 133 -8.62 13.89 -9.77
C CYS A 133 -8.18 14.33 -8.38
N ALA A 134 -6.97 13.98 -7.95
CA ALA A 134 -6.42 14.28 -6.63
C ALA A 134 -5.94 15.73 -6.48
N SER A 135 -5.60 16.42 -7.57
CA SER A 135 -5.14 17.82 -7.55
C SER A 135 -6.14 18.80 -6.93
N LYS A 136 -7.42 18.41 -6.85
CA LYS A 136 -8.52 19.19 -6.27
C LYS A 136 -8.77 18.89 -4.79
N LEU A 137 -8.02 17.96 -4.18
CA LEU A 137 -8.19 17.64 -2.76
C LEU A 137 -7.49 18.69 -1.88
N PRO A 138 -8.21 19.29 -0.91
CA PRO A 138 -7.62 20.25 0.00
C PRO A 138 -6.61 19.55 0.92
N GLN A 139 -5.41 20.11 1.03
CA GLN A 139 -4.43 19.72 2.04
C GLN A 139 -4.86 20.28 3.41
N VAL A 140 -5.85 19.66 4.07
CA VAL A 140 -6.31 20.18 5.36
C VAL A 140 -6.38 19.06 6.39
N PRO A 141 -5.41 18.96 7.32
CA PRO A 141 -5.38 17.89 8.31
C PRO A 141 -6.39 18.10 9.44
N TYR A 142 -6.95 19.31 9.62
CA TYR A 142 -7.93 19.60 10.68
C TYR A 142 -8.95 20.67 10.23
N SER A 143 -10.22 20.28 10.10
CA SER A 143 -11.33 21.22 9.88
C SER A 143 -11.64 21.97 11.18
N ARG A 144 -11.18 23.22 11.31
CA ARG A 144 -11.43 24.07 12.49
C ARG A 144 -12.78 24.78 12.44
N THR A 145 -13.34 24.98 11.24
CA THR A 145 -14.62 25.65 11.04
C THR A 145 -15.64 24.78 10.29
N GLN A 146 -16.93 25.14 10.39
CA GLN A 146 -18.01 24.50 9.62
C GLN A 146 -17.80 24.69 8.10
N THR A 147 -17.20 25.81 7.70
CA THR A 147 -16.84 26.11 6.31
C THR A 147 -15.74 25.18 5.80
N ASP A 148 -14.69 24.92 6.61
CA ASP A 148 -13.62 23.97 6.25
C ASP A 148 -14.17 22.56 6.12
N LEU A 149 -15.06 22.17 7.04
CA LEU A 149 -15.73 20.88 6.97
C LEU A 149 -16.57 20.76 5.70
N LYS A 150 -17.36 21.79 5.34
CA LYS A 150 -18.12 21.83 4.07
C LYS A 150 -17.19 21.68 2.86
N ARG A 151 -16.10 22.45 2.80
CA ARG A 151 -15.13 22.41 1.69
C ARG A 151 -14.50 21.02 1.56
N ASN A 152 -14.07 20.42 2.67
CA ASN A 152 -13.51 19.07 2.69
C ASN A 152 -14.53 18.02 2.22
N CYS A 153 -15.76 18.10 2.72
CA CYS A 153 -16.85 17.21 2.30
C CYS A 153 -17.12 17.31 0.78
N CYS A 154 -17.15 18.52 0.24
CA CYS A 154 -17.36 18.72 -1.19
C CYS A 154 -16.17 18.21 -2.01
N ALA A 155 -14.93 18.50 -1.60
CA ALA A 155 -13.76 18.03 -2.31
C ALA A 155 -13.67 16.49 -2.35
N LEU A 156 -13.94 15.81 -1.24
CA LEU A 156 -13.99 14.34 -1.20
C LEU A 156 -15.10 13.79 -2.12
N LYS A 157 -16.26 14.45 -2.15
CA LYS A 157 -17.36 14.08 -3.05
C LYS A 157 -16.97 14.26 -4.53
N HIS A 158 -16.39 15.41 -4.89
CA HIS A 158 -15.94 15.67 -6.27
C HIS A 158 -14.82 14.72 -6.68
N HIS A 159 -13.86 14.45 -5.79
CA HIS A 159 -12.78 13.50 -6.05
C HIS A 159 -13.30 12.08 -6.30
N ARG A 160 -14.27 11.62 -5.48
CA ARG A 160 -14.96 10.34 -5.72
C ARG A 160 -15.61 10.30 -7.10
N ILE A 161 -16.41 11.32 -7.43
CA ILE A 161 -17.12 11.40 -8.72
C ILE A 161 -16.11 11.36 -9.88
N CYS A 162 -15.06 12.18 -9.81
CA CYS A 162 -14.01 12.25 -10.83
C CYS A 162 -13.36 10.88 -11.08
N ILE A 163 -12.98 10.16 -10.02
CA ILE A 163 -12.36 8.83 -10.16
C ILE A 163 -13.35 7.83 -10.75
N THR A 164 -14.60 7.82 -10.28
CA THR A 164 -15.65 6.92 -10.79
C THR A 164 -15.94 7.18 -12.27
N GLU A 165 -16.04 8.45 -12.69
CA GLU A 165 -16.27 8.83 -14.09
C GLU A 165 -15.07 8.45 -14.98
N ALA A 166 -13.84 8.77 -14.56
CA ALA A 166 -12.64 8.37 -15.28
C ALA A 166 -12.57 6.85 -15.49
N THR A 167 -12.98 6.10 -14.47
CA THR A 167 -13.06 4.64 -14.52
C THR A 167 -14.18 4.16 -15.42
N TYR A 168 -15.36 4.79 -15.38
CA TYR A 168 -16.47 4.45 -16.26
C TYR A 168 -16.08 4.59 -17.73
N HIS A 169 -15.45 5.72 -18.08
CA HIS A 169 -15.04 6.01 -19.46
C HIS A 169 -13.94 5.08 -19.98
N SER A 170 -13.04 4.62 -19.11
CA SER A 170 -11.85 3.87 -19.54
C SER A 170 -11.94 2.36 -19.31
N CYS A 171 -12.63 1.95 -18.25
CA CYS A 171 -12.72 0.57 -17.76
C CYS A 171 -14.15 0.00 -17.81
N GLY A 172 -15.14 0.84 -18.10
CA GLY A 172 -16.53 0.43 -18.20
C GLY A 172 -17.30 0.51 -16.89
N LYS A 173 -18.62 0.25 -16.99
CA LYS A 173 -19.59 0.43 -15.91
C LYS A 173 -19.29 -0.43 -14.68
N GLU A 174 -19.01 -1.70 -14.87
CA GLU A 174 -18.78 -2.63 -13.76
C GLU A 174 -17.55 -2.24 -12.93
N ALA A 175 -16.46 -1.86 -13.58
CA ALA A 175 -15.26 -1.38 -12.91
C ALA A 175 -15.53 -0.10 -12.09
N ALA A 176 -16.31 0.81 -12.65
CA ALA A 176 -16.71 2.05 -11.99
C ALA A 176 -17.58 1.81 -10.75
N GLU A 177 -18.54 0.88 -10.83
CA GLU A 177 -19.40 0.50 -9.69
C GLU A 177 -18.60 -0.13 -8.55
N ILE A 178 -17.59 -0.95 -8.86
CA ILE A 178 -16.71 -1.55 -7.85
C ILE A 178 -15.85 -0.48 -7.19
N LEU A 179 -15.25 0.40 -7.99
CA LEU A 179 -14.43 1.48 -7.46
C LEU A 179 -15.26 2.47 -6.63
N GLU A 180 -16.48 2.80 -7.07
CA GLU A 180 -17.41 3.63 -6.29
C GLU A 180 -17.72 2.99 -4.93
N GLN A 181 -17.99 1.68 -4.87
CA GLN A 181 -18.22 0.97 -3.60
C GLN A 181 -17.00 1.04 -2.67
N ILE A 182 -15.79 0.88 -3.21
CA ILE A 182 -14.55 0.99 -2.43
C ILE A 182 -14.38 2.42 -1.90
N LEU A 183 -14.54 3.42 -2.76
CA LEU A 183 -14.38 4.83 -2.39
C LEU A 183 -15.46 5.29 -1.38
N LEU A 184 -16.71 4.85 -1.52
CA LEU A 184 -17.77 5.11 -0.56
C LEU A 184 -17.41 4.60 0.84
N ARG A 185 -16.86 3.38 0.92
CA ARG A 185 -16.42 2.80 2.18
C ARG A 185 -15.18 3.51 2.72
N TYR A 186 -14.23 3.82 1.85
CA TYR A 186 -12.99 4.54 2.19
C TYR A 186 -13.27 5.91 2.82
N PHE A 187 -14.08 6.72 2.13
CA PHE A 187 -14.44 8.06 2.58
C PHE A 187 -15.54 8.05 3.63
N GLY A 188 -16.22 6.92 3.87
CA GLY A 188 -17.39 6.85 4.75
C GLY A 188 -17.18 7.52 6.10
N SER A 189 -16.05 7.25 6.77
CA SER A 189 -15.73 7.87 8.06
C SER A 189 -15.41 9.37 7.98
N GLN A 190 -14.84 9.82 6.85
CA GLN A 190 -14.56 11.24 6.61
C GLN A 190 -15.86 11.99 6.27
N LEU A 191 -16.78 11.30 5.59
CA LEU A 191 -18.08 11.81 5.19
C LEU A 191 -19.16 11.73 6.29
N GLU A 192 -18.99 10.88 7.30
CA GLU A 192 -19.89 10.78 8.47
C GLU A 192 -20.06 12.12 9.19
N LYS A 193 -19.01 12.94 9.20
CA LYS A 193 -19.01 14.28 9.80
C LYS A 193 -19.66 15.34 8.89
N CYS A 194 -19.94 15.00 7.63
CA CYS A 194 -20.55 15.94 6.70
C CYS A 194 -22.00 16.21 7.08
N PRO A 195 -22.45 17.48 7.04
CA PRO A 195 -23.84 17.80 7.32
C PRO A 195 -24.76 17.11 6.30
N LYS A 196 -25.76 16.36 6.77
CA LYS A 196 -26.72 15.65 5.91
C LYS A 196 -27.77 16.57 5.25
N SER A 197 -27.72 17.88 5.50
CA SER A 197 -28.79 18.80 5.08
C SER A 197 -28.75 19.10 3.58
N ARG A 198 -29.94 19.15 2.96
CA ARG A 198 -30.17 19.57 1.56
C ARG A 198 -29.70 21.01 1.25
N ILE A 199 -29.24 21.76 2.25
CA ILE A 199 -28.85 23.18 2.17
C ILE A 199 -27.39 23.33 1.68
N LEU A 200 -26.59 22.27 1.68
CA LEU A 200 -25.20 22.32 1.26
C LEU A 200 -25.03 21.58 -0.08
N SER A 201 -25.61 22.14 -1.14
CA SER A 201 -25.14 21.78 -2.47
C SER A 201 -23.69 22.28 -2.60
N CYS A 202 -22.80 21.40 -3.07
CA CYS A 202 -21.45 21.80 -3.45
C CYS A 202 -21.46 22.83 -4.60
N SER A 203 -22.61 22.99 -5.26
CA SER A 203 -22.89 24.01 -6.28
C SER A 203 -22.68 25.45 -5.78
N SER A 204 -22.84 25.71 -4.48
CA SER A 204 -22.60 27.05 -3.89
C SER A 204 -21.12 27.41 -3.71
N LEU A 205 -20.20 26.48 -3.95
CA LEU A 205 -18.75 26.72 -3.96
C LEU A 205 -18.21 26.93 -5.37
N GLU A 206 -18.98 26.57 -6.41
CA GLU A 206 -18.60 26.74 -7.82
C GLU A 206 -18.76 28.20 -8.30
N SER A 207 -19.51 29.05 -7.57
CA SER A 207 -19.76 30.46 -7.97
C SER A 207 -18.63 31.42 -7.63
N ASP A 208 -17.68 31.03 -6.76
CA ASP A 208 -16.53 31.88 -6.39
C ASP A 208 -15.27 31.54 -7.21
N ASP A 209 -15.34 30.55 -8.10
CA ASP A 209 -14.23 30.10 -8.96
C ASP A 209 -14.14 30.86 -10.30
N HIS A 210 -14.64 32.09 -10.37
CA HIS A 210 -14.45 32.97 -11.54
C HIS A 210 -12.98 33.44 -11.72
N TRP A 211 -12.04 32.89 -10.95
CA TRP A 211 -10.60 33.19 -10.98
C TRP A 211 -9.75 32.23 -11.83
N LEU A 212 -10.30 31.22 -12.50
CA LEU A 212 -9.51 30.20 -13.21
C LEU A 212 -9.95 29.88 -14.64
N ASN A 213 -10.75 30.75 -15.28
CA ASN A 213 -11.02 30.67 -16.71
C ASN A 213 -10.16 31.69 -17.47
N ASP A 214 -8.87 31.43 -17.51
CA ASP A 214 -7.98 31.83 -18.60
C ASP A 214 -6.69 31.02 -18.39
N ASP A 215 -6.61 29.84 -19.01
CA ASP A 215 -5.44 29.54 -19.82
C ASP A 215 -5.62 28.25 -20.63
N HIS A 216 -5.29 28.40 -21.89
CA HIS A 216 -5.23 27.38 -22.91
C HIS A 216 -4.36 26.17 -22.50
N HIS A 217 -4.68 25.03 -23.12
CA HIS A 217 -3.88 23.79 -23.15
C HIS A 217 -2.36 24.00 -23.07
N HIS A 218 -1.82 23.94 -21.86
CA HIS A 218 -0.47 23.47 -21.57
C HIS A 218 -0.60 22.36 -20.53
N GLU A 219 -0.30 21.12 -20.92
CA GLU A 219 0.02 20.07 -19.95
C GLU A 219 1.13 20.62 -19.04
N PRO A 220 0.96 20.69 -17.71
CA PRO A 220 2.02 21.21 -16.87
C PRO A 220 3.11 20.14 -16.76
N GLU A 221 4.29 20.43 -17.30
CA GLU A 221 5.52 19.59 -17.19
C GLU A 221 5.83 19.18 -15.74
N VAL A 222 5.34 19.94 -14.76
CA VAL A 222 5.47 19.67 -13.32
C VAL A 222 4.86 18.31 -12.91
N TRP A 223 3.75 17.89 -13.51
CA TRP A 223 3.07 16.63 -13.11
C TRP A 223 3.70 15.39 -13.73
N ASN A 224 4.30 15.52 -14.92
CA ASN A 224 5.17 14.47 -15.44
C ASN A 224 6.34 14.25 -14.48
N SER A 225 6.87 15.31 -13.86
CA SER A 225 7.98 15.20 -12.91
C SER A 225 7.60 14.45 -11.62
N GLU A 226 6.42 14.69 -11.04
CA GLU A 226 5.96 13.98 -9.82
C GLU A 226 5.59 12.52 -10.11
N ALA A 227 4.87 12.27 -11.20
CA ALA A 227 4.55 10.90 -11.63
C ALA A 227 5.83 10.11 -11.99
N GLU A 228 6.82 10.76 -12.62
CA GLU A 228 8.12 10.15 -12.90
C GLU A 228 8.98 9.98 -11.65
N GLU A 229 8.96 10.92 -10.70
CA GLU A 229 9.63 10.76 -9.41
C GLU A 229 9.02 9.59 -8.63
N TRP A 230 7.70 9.45 -8.66
CA TRP A 230 7.02 8.34 -8.03
C TRP A 230 7.32 7.01 -8.72
N ARG A 231 7.33 6.95 -10.06
CA ARG A 231 7.82 5.77 -10.82
C ARG A 231 9.29 5.45 -10.49
N ARG A 232 10.15 6.46 -10.35
CA ARG A 232 11.57 6.29 -9.94
C ARG A 232 11.66 5.69 -8.54
N LYS A 233 10.91 6.20 -7.57
CA LYS A 233 10.83 5.65 -6.20
C LYS A 233 10.33 4.20 -6.22
N ARG A 234 9.34 3.86 -7.07
CA ARG A 234 8.83 2.48 -7.24
C ARG A 234 9.90 1.54 -7.82
N LYS A 235 10.60 1.97 -8.87
CA LYS A 235 11.64 1.18 -9.56
C LYS A 235 12.83 0.88 -8.63
N HIS A 236 13.27 1.87 -7.83
CA HIS A 236 14.32 1.67 -6.83
C HIS A 236 13.90 0.72 -5.69
N LYS A 237 12.64 0.79 -5.23
CA LYS A 237 12.10 -0.11 -4.18
C LYS A 237 12.01 -1.56 -4.67
N SER A 238 11.68 -1.79 -5.94
CA SER A 238 11.63 -3.12 -6.56
C SER A 238 13.04 -3.72 -6.79
N ILE A 239 13.97 -2.92 -7.34
CA ILE A 239 15.36 -3.36 -7.59
C ILE A 239 16.10 -3.69 -6.29
N GLY A 240 15.91 -2.91 -5.23
CA GLY A 240 16.52 -3.18 -3.91
C GLY A 240 16.08 -4.51 -3.28
N ASN A 241 14.87 -4.98 -3.59
CA ASN A 241 14.36 -6.27 -3.12
C ASN A 241 14.84 -7.44 -4.00
N SER A 242 15.01 -7.22 -5.32
CA SER A 242 15.53 -8.24 -6.24
C SER A 242 17.02 -8.53 -6.00
N ILE A 243 17.86 -7.50 -5.81
CA ILE A 243 19.31 -7.69 -5.56
C ILE A 243 19.58 -8.49 -4.27
N LYS A 244 18.75 -8.33 -3.23
CA LYS A 244 18.84 -9.14 -2.00
C LYS A 244 18.50 -10.62 -2.23
N ALA A 245 17.59 -10.93 -3.15
CA ALA A 245 17.23 -12.31 -3.47
C ALA A 245 18.29 -13.00 -4.34
N THR A 246 18.88 -12.29 -5.30
CA THR A 246 19.90 -12.85 -6.20
C THR A 246 21.25 -13.03 -5.51
N GLY A 247 21.62 -12.14 -4.57
CA GLY A 247 22.86 -12.27 -3.80
C GLY A 247 22.92 -13.53 -2.92
N VAL A 248 21.77 -14.02 -2.44
CA VAL A 248 21.67 -15.26 -1.65
C VAL A 248 21.81 -16.51 -2.51
N MET A 249 21.32 -16.48 -3.76
CA MET A 249 21.41 -17.63 -4.69
C MET A 249 22.83 -17.85 -5.24
N VAL A 250 23.59 -16.79 -5.48
CA VAL A 250 24.97 -16.91 -6.01
C VAL A 250 25.92 -17.51 -4.96
N PHE A 251 25.70 -17.21 -3.67
CA PHE A 251 26.50 -17.78 -2.58
C PHE A 251 26.28 -19.29 -2.39
N LEU A 252 25.08 -19.81 -2.65
CA LEU A 252 24.79 -21.26 -2.56
C LEU A 252 25.38 -22.07 -3.73
N SER A 253 25.53 -21.45 -4.90
CA SER A 253 26.04 -22.13 -6.11
C SER A 253 27.56 -22.34 -6.09
N LEU A 254 28.31 -21.46 -5.41
CA LEU A 254 29.76 -21.56 -5.28
C LEU A 254 30.22 -22.65 -4.28
N ILE A 255 29.35 -23.07 -3.36
CA ILE A 255 29.66 -24.12 -2.38
C ILE A 255 29.63 -25.52 -3.03
N PHE A 256 28.89 -25.72 -4.13
CA PHE A 256 28.72 -27.03 -4.77
C PHE A 256 29.84 -27.44 -5.75
N VAL A 257 30.75 -26.55 -6.13
CA VAL A 257 31.77 -26.83 -7.15
C VAL A 257 33.08 -27.41 -6.56
N SER A 258 33.20 -27.53 -5.24
CA SER A 258 34.47 -27.91 -4.60
C SER A 258 34.54 -29.33 -4.02
N ILE A 259 33.66 -30.26 -4.44
CA ILE A 259 33.77 -31.67 -4.03
C ILE A 259 34.51 -32.46 -5.12
N PRO A 260 35.79 -32.82 -4.93
CA PRO A 260 36.48 -33.68 -5.89
C PRO A 260 35.92 -35.09 -5.81
N PHE A 261 35.32 -35.53 -6.92
CA PHE A 261 35.02 -36.92 -7.21
C PHE A 261 36.33 -37.73 -7.24
N VAL A 262 36.61 -38.47 -6.18
CA VAL A 262 37.61 -39.55 -6.19
C VAL A 262 36.83 -40.86 -6.38
N PHE A 263 36.73 -41.31 -7.63
CA PHE A 263 36.32 -42.67 -7.96
C PHE A 263 37.48 -43.64 -7.67
N VAL A 264 37.16 -44.76 -7.03
CA VAL A 264 37.92 -46.01 -7.04
C VAL A 264 37.38 -46.86 -8.17
#